data_AF-A0A2P6N626-F1
#
_entry.id   AF-A0A2P6N626-F1
#
_cell.length_a   1.000
_cell.length_b   1.000
_cell.length_c   1.000
_cell.angle_alpha   90.00
_cell.angle_beta   90.00
_cell.angle_gamma   90.00
#
_symmetry.space_group_name_H-M   'P 1'
#
loop_
_entity.id
_entity.type
_entity.pdbx_description
1 polymer ?
#
loop_
_entity_poly.entity_id
_entity_poly.type
_entity_poly.pdbx_seq_one_letter_code
_entity_poly.pdbx_strand_id
1 'polypeptide(L)'
;MTGQKLGTAKKEKPTYYTLRREWAQNKFKEEEKPTKIQQYKHELYVWLINRLPISVVDFVYSIPIETYLGFALWFLLFFVFIRLEFGVVFFICSLFFLMFSNLGQRKEGELSAYNVFNRGGKALPGQLTASQFESEILHKY
;
A
#
# COMPACT_ATOMS: atom_id res chain seq x y z
N MET A 1 53.94 -35.73 -16.91
CA MET A 1 52.91 -34.93 -17.59
C MET A 1 51.62 -35.06 -16.78
N THR A 2 51.40 -34.15 -15.83
CA THR A 2 50.29 -34.26 -14.87
C THR A 2 49.31 -33.14 -15.16
N GLY A 3 48.20 -33.50 -15.80
CA GLY A 3 47.17 -32.57 -16.24
C GLY A 3 46.44 -31.94 -15.04
N GLN A 4 46.53 -30.62 -14.95
CA GLN A 4 45.83 -29.80 -13.97
C GLN A 4 44.34 -29.72 -14.37
N LYS A 5 43.48 -30.45 -13.66
CA LYS A 5 42.03 -30.28 -13.80
C LYS A 5 41.63 -28.94 -13.18
N LEU A 6 41.42 -27.92 -14.02
CA LEU A 6 40.74 -26.70 -13.61
C LEU A 6 39.28 -27.06 -13.26
N GLY A 7 38.97 -27.05 -11.96
CA GLY A 7 37.60 -27.10 -11.49
C GLY A 7 36.86 -25.85 -11.97
N THR A 8 35.97 -26.03 -12.94
CA THR A 8 35.02 -25.00 -13.35
C THR A 8 34.08 -24.73 -12.17
N ALA A 9 34.34 -23.65 -11.42
CA ALA A 9 33.41 -23.15 -10.42
C ALA A 9 32.07 -22.87 -11.12
N LYS A 10 31.05 -23.66 -10.79
CA LYS A 10 29.68 -23.45 -11.25
C LYS A 10 29.22 -22.11 -10.67
N LYS A 11 29.34 -21.03 -11.44
CA LYS A 11 28.78 -19.71 -11.05
C LYS A 11 27.27 -19.90 -10.85
N GLU A 12 26.83 -19.85 -9.60
CA GLU A 12 25.40 -19.87 -9.28
C GLU A 12 24.69 -18.72 -9.98
N LYS A 13 23.47 -18.98 -10.49
CA LYS A 13 22.67 -17.95 -11.12
C LYS A 13 22.34 -16.89 -10.06
N PRO A 14 22.58 -15.60 -10.35
CA PRO A 14 22.41 -14.55 -9.36
C PRO A 14 20.95 -14.51 -8.89
N THR A 15 20.77 -14.47 -7.57
CA THR A 15 19.44 -14.41 -6.95
C THR A 15 18.86 -13.01 -7.16
N TYR A 16 17.53 -12.88 -7.17
CA TYR A 16 16.85 -11.59 -7.25
C TYR A 16 17.44 -10.50 -6.32
N TYR A 17 17.83 -10.89 -5.10
CA TYR A 17 18.42 -10.00 -4.11
C TYR A 17 19.81 -9.47 -4.51
N THR A 18 20.64 -10.28 -5.20
CA THR A 18 21.97 -9.83 -5.65
C THR A 18 21.83 -8.89 -6.84
N LEU A 19 20.96 -9.21 -7.79
CA LEU A 19 20.68 -8.37 -8.96
C LEU A 19 20.09 -7.01 -8.57
N ARG A 20 19.15 -6.99 -7.63
CA ARG A 20 18.54 -5.74 -7.14
C ARG A 20 19.54 -4.88 -6.37
N ARG A 21 20.43 -5.49 -5.59
CA ARG A 21 21.50 -4.79 -4.86
C ARG A 21 22.50 -4.15 -5.83
N GLU A 22 22.91 -4.88 -6.86
CA GLU A 22 23.77 -4.39 -7.93
C GLU A 22 23.08 -3.30 -8.76
N TRP A 23 21.82 -3.50 -9.13
CA TRP A 23 21.00 -2.49 -9.81
C TRP A 23 20.88 -1.21 -8.97
N ALA A 24 20.63 -1.31 -7.66
CA ALA A 24 20.55 -0.15 -6.79
C ALA A 24 21.90 0.60 -6.75
N GLN A 25 23.01 -0.13 -6.57
CA GLN A 25 24.35 0.45 -6.59
C GLN A 25 24.68 1.15 -7.91
N ASN A 26 24.22 0.61 -9.04
CA ASN A 26 24.47 1.19 -10.37
C ASN A 26 23.51 2.34 -10.71
N LYS A 27 22.25 2.27 -10.28
CA LYS A 27 21.25 3.33 -10.47
C LYS A 27 21.73 4.66 -9.89
N PHE A 28 22.31 4.63 -8.69
CA PHE A 28 22.85 5.83 -8.04
C PHE A 28 24.20 6.30 -8.63
N LYS A 29 24.88 5.47 -9.43
CA LYS A 29 26.07 5.86 -10.20
C LYS A 29 25.73 6.51 -11.55
N GLU A 30 24.58 6.16 -12.12
CA GLU A 30 24.11 6.68 -13.41
C GLU A 30 23.45 8.06 -13.30
N GLU A 31 22.95 8.47 -12.12
CA GLU A 31 22.47 9.83 -11.89
C GLU A 31 23.66 10.84 -11.95
N GLU A 32 23.72 11.63 -13.03
CA GLU A 32 24.80 12.57 -13.31
C GLU A 32 24.92 13.64 -12.21
N LYS A 33 26.07 13.61 -11.51
CA LYS A 33 26.45 14.43 -10.33
C LYS A 33 25.36 14.50 -9.25
N PRO A 34 25.33 13.53 -8.32
CA PRO A 34 24.33 13.52 -7.26
C PRO A 34 24.45 14.77 -6.40
N THR A 35 23.30 15.39 -6.13
CA THR A 35 23.22 16.49 -5.16
C THR A 35 23.65 15.96 -3.79
N LYS A 36 24.21 16.81 -2.89
CA LYS A 36 24.56 16.39 -1.52
C LYS A 36 23.43 15.61 -0.83
N ILE A 37 22.18 16.01 -1.05
CA ILE A 37 20.99 15.32 -0.52
C ILE A 37 20.88 13.88 -1.07
N GLN A 38 21.12 13.67 -2.36
CA GLN A 38 21.09 12.33 -2.96
C GLN A 38 22.25 11.46 -2.45
N GLN A 39 23.42 12.06 -2.25
CA GLN A 39 24.55 11.38 -1.63
C GLN A 39 24.19 10.90 -0.22
N TYR A 40 23.67 11.77 0.65
CA TYR A 40 23.24 11.37 2.00
C TYR A 40 22.13 10.31 1.99
N LYS A 41 21.17 10.42 1.07
CA LYS A 41 20.11 9.41 0.90
C LYS A 41 20.70 8.04 0.51
N HIS A 42 21.69 8.03 -0.37
CA HIS A 42 22.36 6.81 -0.80
C HIS A 42 23.17 6.18 0.35
N GLU A 43 23.99 6.99 1.04
CA GLU A 43 24.78 6.54 2.18
C GLU A 43 23.88 5.95 3.28
N LEU A 44 22.75 6.60 3.57
CA LEU A 44 21.76 6.11 4.52
C LEU A 44 21.10 4.81 4.06
N TYR A 45 20.71 4.71 2.78
CA TYR A 45 20.11 3.50 2.23
C TYR A 45 21.07 2.30 2.32
N VAL A 46 22.34 2.49 1.95
CA VAL A 46 23.38 1.46 2.05
C VAL A 46 23.66 1.08 3.50
N TRP A 47 23.70 2.05 4.41
CA TRP A 47 23.85 1.80 5.84
C TRP A 47 22.69 0.96 6.40
N LEU A 48 21.44 1.26 6.01
CA LEU A 48 20.24 0.56 6.46
C LEU A 48 20.18 -0.89 5.95
N ILE A 49 20.43 -1.15 4.66
CA ILE A 49 20.38 -2.52 4.11
C ILE A 49 21.47 -3.44 4.68
N ASN A 50 22.55 -2.86 5.21
CA ASN A 50 23.60 -3.62 5.90
C ASN A 50 23.20 -3.97 7.34
N ARG A 51 22.15 -3.36 7.89
CA ARG A 51 21.66 -3.56 9.26
C ARG A 51 20.30 -4.25 9.33
N LEU A 52 19.45 -4.04 8.34
CA LEU A 52 18.07 -4.51 8.28
C LEU A 52 17.83 -5.34 7.00
N PRO A 53 16.81 -6.22 6.97
CA PRO A 53 16.42 -6.92 5.75
C PRO A 53 16.08 -5.93 4.63
N ILE A 54 16.57 -6.20 3.41
CA ILE A 54 16.36 -5.33 2.24
C ILE A 54 14.87 -5.08 1.98
N SER A 55 14.00 -6.07 2.22
CA SER A 55 12.55 -5.93 2.07
C SER A 55 11.96 -4.84 2.98
N VAL A 56 12.47 -4.70 4.20
CA VAL A 56 12.02 -3.69 5.16
C VAL A 56 12.47 -2.31 4.70
N VAL A 57 13.73 -2.19 4.26
CA VAL A 57 14.27 -0.91 3.79
C VAL A 57 13.55 -0.46 2.52
N ASP A 58 13.39 -1.34 1.54
CA ASP A 58 12.65 -1.04 0.31
C ASP A 58 11.20 -0.62 0.60
N PHE A 59 10.53 -1.29 1.55
CA PHE A 59 9.18 -0.90 1.96
C PHE A 59 9.15 0.51 2.57
N VAL A 60 10.06 0.81 3.50
CA VAL A 60 10.16 2.14 4.14
C VAL A 60 10.45 3.23 3.09
N TYR A 61 11.39 2.99 2.17
CA TYR A 61 11.71 3.96 1.12
C TYR A 61 10.65 4.06 0.02
N SER A 62 9.75 3.08 -0.11
CA SER A 62 8.63 3.15 -1.05
C SER A 62 7.53 4.12 -0.63
N ILE A 63 7.48 4.48 0.66
CA ILE A 63 6.48 5.38 1.21
C ILE A 63 6.89 6.84 0.94
N PRO A 64 5.98 7.70 0.44
CA PRO A 64 6.28 9.11 0.19
C PRO A 64 6.63 9.87 1.47
N ILE A 65 7.51 10.86 1.38
CA ILE A 65 7.91 11.70 2.53
C ILE A 65 6.72 12.46 3.13
N GLU A 66 5.76 12.84 2.29
CA GLU A 66 4.51 13.52 2.65
C GLU A 66 3.68 12.66 3.61
N THR A 67 3.70 11.34 3.43
CA THR A 67 2.99 10.40 4.31
C THR A 67 3.60 10.40 5.71
N TYR A 68 4.94 10.38 5.80
CA TYR A 68 5.63 10.46 7.08
C TYR A 68 5.33 11.77 7.82
N LEU A 69 5.35 12.90 7.09
CA LEU A 69 5.01 14.20 7.66
C LEU A 69 3.55 14.25 8.15
N GLY A 70 2.62 13.69 7.37
CA GLY A 70 1.21 13.59 7.74
C GLY A 70 1.00 12.78 9.03
N PHE A 71 1.64 11.61 9.14
CA PHE A 71 1.58 10.80 10.37
C PHE A 71 2.23 11.51 11.55
N ALA A 72 3.40 12.14 11.37
CA ALA A 72 4.07 12.88 12.44
C ALA A 72 3.20 14.02 12.98
N LEU A 73 2.57 14.79 12.08
CA LEU A 73 1.62 15.84 12.44
C LEU A 73 0.39 15.26 13.16
N TRP A 74 -0.16 14.16 12.67
CA TRP A 74 -1.29 13.50 13.29
C TRP A 74 -0.98 13.02 14.72
N PHE A 75 0.20 12.42 14.95
CA PHE A 75 0.66 12.04 16.28
C PHE A 75 0.90 13.24 17.20
N LEU A 76 1.44 14.34 16.67
CA LEU A 76 1.61 15.58 17.43
C LEU A 76 0.27 16.11 17.92
N LEU A 77 -0.72 16.21 17.03
CA LEU A 77 -2.08 16.61 17.39
C LEU A 77 -2.69 15.63 18.38
N PHE A 78 -2.55 14.33 18.15
CA PHE A 78 -3.05 13.31 19.07
C PHE A 78 -2.49 13.49 20.49
N PHE A 79 -1.19 13.75 20.61
CA PHE A 79 -0.56 14.02 21.91
C PHE A 79 -1.12 15.28 22.58
N VAL A 80 -1.36 16.35 21.82
CA VAL A 80 -2.03 17.56 22.33
C VAL A 80 -3.42 17.23 22.86
N PHE A 81 -4.23 16.47 22.12
CA PHE A 81 -5.58 16.08 22.56
C PHE A 81 -5.58 15.12 23.75
N ILE A 82 -4.59 14.26 23.90
CA ILE A 82 -4.40 13.46 25.13
C ILE A 82 -4.21 14.37 26.33
N ARG A 83 -3.39 15.44 26.20
CA ARG A 83 -3.17 16.40 27.30
C ARG A 83 -4.42 17.22 27.64
N LEU A 84 -5.33 17.38 26.68
CA LEU A 84 -6.62 18.02 26.88
C LEU A 84 -7.68 17.05 27.42
N GLU A 85 -7.34 15.79 27.69
CA GLU A 85 -8.28 14.71 28.09
C GLU A 85 -9.31 14.35 26.99
N PHE A 86 -9.12 14.83 25.76
CA PHE A 86 -9.96 14.57 24.58
C PHE A 86 -9.31 13.60 23.57
N GLY A 87 -8.25 12.89 23.95
CA GLY A 87 -7.48 12.02 23.06
C GLY A 87 -8.34 10.95 22.36
N VAL A 88 -9.23 10.29 23.11
CA VAL A 88 -10.11 9.25 22.55
C VAL A 88 -11.07 9.83 21.51
N VAL A 89 -11.62 11.02 21.78
CA VAL A 89 -12.53 11.70 20.84
C VAL A 89 -11.79 12.04 19.54
N PHE A 90 -10.59 12.63 19.63
CA PHE A 90 -9.76 12.89 18.46
C PHE A 90 -9.48 11.61 17.66
N PHE A 91 -9.12 10.53 18.35
CA PHE A 91 -8.82 9.25 17.71
C PHE A 91 -10.04 8.70 16.96
N ILE A 92 -11.20 8.63 17.60
CA ILE A 92 -12.44 8.15 16.97
C ILE A 92 -12.81 9.02 15.77
N CYS A 93 -12.77 10.35 15.90
CA CYS A 93 -13.04 11.27 14.80
C CYS A 93 -12.05 11.06 13.64
N SER A 94 -10.78 10.82 13.94
CA SER A 94 -9.77 10.55 12.91
C SER A 94 -10.00 9.23 12.19
N LEU A 95 -10.50 8.19 12.87
CA LEU A 95 -10.89 6.93 12.23
C LEU A 95 -12.07 7.13 11.28
N PHE A 96 -13.08 7.89 11.70
CA PHE A 96 -14.19 8.27 10.82
C PHE A 96 -13.70 9.05 9.61
N PHE A 97 -12.84 10.05 9.83
CA PHE A 97 -12.24 10.81 8.74
C PHE A 97 -11.50 9.90 7.75
N LEU A 98 -10.63 9.02 8.22
CA LEU A 98 -9.92 8.05 7.38
C LEU A 98 -10.87 7.13 6.63
N MET A 99 -11.91 6.63 7.30
CA MET A 99 -12.93 5.80 6.66
C MET A 99 -13.60 6.57 5.52
N PHE A 100 -14.18 7.74 5.79
CA PHE A 100 -14.88 8.54 4.78
C PHE A 100 -13.97 9.02 3.65
N SER A 101 -12.71 9.35 3.93
CA SER A 101 -11.73 9.71 2.89
C SER A 101 -11.30 8.52 2.03
N ASN A 102 -11.43 7.29 2.55
CA ASN A 102 -11.15 6.05 1.81
C ASN A 102 -12.41 5.39 1.22
N LEU A 103 -13.60 5.98 1.39
CA LEU A 103 -14.80 5.59 0.66
C LEU A 103 -14.63 6.00 -0.81
N GLY A 104 -13.96 5.16 -1.60
CA GLY A 104 -13.79 5.36 -3.04
C GLY A 104 -15.12 5.24 -3.80
N GLN A 105 -15.18 5.87 -4.98
CA GLN A 105 -16.25 5.58 -5.93
C GLN A 105 -16.04 4.19 -6.51
N ARG A 106 -17.01 3.31 -6.33
CA ARG A 106 -17.02 2.00 -6.97
C ARG A 106 -17.13 2.16 -8.47
N LYS A 107 -16.33 1.42 -9.22
CA LYS A 107 -16.53 1.34 -10.68
C LYS A 107 -17.81 0.55 -10.97
N GLU A 108 -18.59 0.99 -11.94
CA GLU A 108 -19.73 0.22 -12.42
C GLU A 108 -19.26 -1.19 -12.80
N GLY A 109 -19.88 -2.21 -12.19
CA GLY A 109 -19.51 -3.62 -12.38
C GLY A 109 -18.58 -4.23 -11.32
N GLU A 110 -18.05 -3.46 -10.37
CA GLU A 110 -17.34 -4.06 -9.23
C GLU A 110 -18.27 -4.94 -8.39
N LEU A 111 -17.78 -6.15 -8.08
CA LEU A 111 -18.48 -7.11 -7.23
C LEU A 111 -18.69 -6.50 -5.84
N SER A 112 -19.90 -6.01 -5.57
CA SER A 112 -20.32 -5.76 -4.20
C SER A 112 -20.51 -7.10 -3.48
N ALA A 113 -20.48 -7.08 -2.13
CA ALA A 113 -20.84 -8.26 -1.34
C ALA A 113 -22.23 -8.81 -1.72
N TYR A 114 -23.13 -7.95 -2.20
CA TYR A 114 -24.43 -8.35 -2.72
C TYR A 114 -24.34 -9.12 -4.04
N ASN A 115 -23.48 -8.70 -4.98
CA ASN A 115 -23.25 -9.44 -6.24
C ASN A 115 -22.59 -10.82 -6.03
N VAL A 116 -21.87 -11.02 -4.92
CA VAL A 116 -21.33 -12.36 -4.55
C VAL A 116 -22.47 -13.34 -4.29
N PHE A 117 -23.55 -12.89 -3.65
CA PHE A 117 -24.71 -13.73 -3.33
C PHE A 117 -25.84 -13.66 -4.36
N ASN A 118 -25.89 -12.59 -5.17
CA ASN A 118 -26.93 -12.34 -6.15
C ASN A 118 -26.32 -11.98 -7.52
N ARG A 119 -25.64 -12.98 -8.13
CA ARG A 119 -25.07 -12.84 -9.47
C ARG A 119 -26.17 -12.55 -10.48
N GLY A 120 -26.14 -11.35 -11.07
CA GLY A 120 -27.13 -10.91 -12.06
C GLY A 120 -28.26 -10.04 -11.50
N GLY A 121 -28.16 -9.57 -10.25
CA GLY A 121 -29.05 -8.53 -9.73
C GLY A 121 -30.54 -8.91 -9.77
N LYS A 122 -30.86 -10.19 -9.56
CA LYS A 122 -32.25 -10.65 -9.57
C LYS A 122 -32.95 -10.16 -8.30
N ALA A 123 -34.20 -9.74 -8.38
CA ALA A 123 -34.95 -9.40 -7.18
C ALA A 123 -34.98 -10.60 -6.22
N LEU A 124 -34.71 -10.36 -4.94
CA LEU A 124 -34.78 -11.41 -3.94
C LEU A 124 -36.23 -11.86 -3.75
N PRO A 125 -36.50 -13.16 -3.53
CA PRO A 125 -37.84 -13.62 -3.21
C PRO A 125 -38.34 -12.91 -1.93
N GLY A 126 -39.46 -12.18 -2.05
CA GLY A 126 -40.04 -11.37 -0.98
C GLY A 126 -39.66 -9.88 -0.99
N GLN A 127 -38.79 -9.45 -1.91
CA GLN A 127 -38.51 -8.02 -2.13
C GLN A 127 -39.65 -7.39 -2.93
N LEU A 128 -40.26 -6.31 -2.42
CA LEU A 128 -41.28 -5.54 -3.15
C LEU A 128 -40.67 -4.98 -4.44
N THR A 129 -40.97 -5.60 -5.58
CA THR A 129 -40.54 -5.08 -6.88
C THR A 129 -41.47 -3.97 -7.33
N ALA A 130 -40.93 -2.98 -8.04
CA ALA A 130 -41.75 -1.91 -8.62
C ALA A 130 -42.88 -2.47 -9.50
N SER A 131 -42.62 -3.55 -10.23
CA SER A 131 -43.62 -4.24 -11.05
C SER A 131 -44.75 -4.88 -10.24
N GLN A 132 -44.46 -5.46 -9.07
CA GLN A 132 -45.49 -6.01 -8.18
C GLN A 132 -46.33 -4.90 -7.55
N PHE A 133 -45.68 -3.82 -7.10
CA PHE A 133 -46.36 -2.65 -6.55
C PHE A 133 -47.31 -2.01 -7.58
N GLU A 134 -46.85 -1.85 -8.82
CA GLU A 134 -47.65 -1.29 -9.91
C GLU A 134 -48.85 -2.19 -10.27
N SER A 135 -48.65 -3.51 -10.31
CA SER A 135 -49.75 -4.47 -10.51
C SER A 135 -50.78 -4.45 -9.38
N GLU A 136 -50.35 -4.32 -8.11
CA GLU A 136 -51.28 -4.25 -6.97
C GLU A 136 -52.08 -2.95 -6.95
N ILE A 137 -51.47 -1.82 -7.36
CA ILE A 137 -52.17 -0.55 -7.49
C ILE A 137 -53.16 -0.59 -8.65
N LEU A 138 -52.75 -1.08 -9.82
CA LEU A 138 -53.59 -1.11 -11.02
C LEU A 138 -54.71 -2.15 -10.93
N HIS A 139 -54.51 -3.27 -10.22
CA HIS A 139 -55.54 -4.29 -10.01
C HIS A 139 -56.59 -3.88 -8.97
N LYS A 140 -56.35 -2.81 -8.19
CA LYS A 140 -57.31 -2.28 -7.21
C LYS A 140 -58.29 -1.24 -7.76
N TYR A 141 -58.17 -0.88 -9.03
CA TYR A 141 -59.08 -0.01 -9.77
C TYR A 141 -59.75 -0.78 -10.92
#